data_AF-A0A956V306-F1
#
_entry.id   AF-A0A956V306-F1
#
_cell.length_a   1.000
_cell.length_b   1.000
_cell.length_c   1.000
_cell.angle_alpha   90.00
_cell.angle_beta   90.00
_cell.angle_gamma   90.00
#
_symmetry.space_group_name_H-M   'P 1'
#
loop_
_entity.id
_entity.type
_entity.pdbx_description
1 polymer ?
#
loop_
_entity_poly.entity_id
_entity_poly.type
_entity_poly.pdbx_seq_one_letter_code
_entity_poly.pdbx_strand_id
1 'polypeptide(L)'
;MNSSRLMLFALLTLLVLLSACQQTVKAPPQVSTVSYFESISLDAVSGQAWTKASLSNRYDNMVVVCTVHRLNNDLPELVRVRNAAGSSFEVRLQNPSGSTLKAERVYCLVAEEGVWKLPDGLKFEARRFTSKVTNYFTQDADGAGAWSGNGTRVNYGQTYTSPVILGQVMTFNDPKWSVFWSQGEPKDTKDGARPPASATALYIGKHVGEDSNTSRADETLGYMVFEASNASKLDGIAYEVQLGPDAIYGKGNEFPGGTNRFRTSFAAAPAFAVVTHTGMDGFDGAWAVLDGETAIVRDALQLIMQEDQLKDVEQWHLSEQVGYFVAEKELNLMLERP
;
A
#
# COMPACT_ATOMS: atom_id res chain seq x y z
N MET A 1 56.11 -43.55 -60.54
CA MET A 1 57.05 -43.65 -59.41
C MET A 1 56.99 -42.35 -58.63
N ASN A 2 56.70 -42.46 -57.33
CA ASN A 2 56.86 -41.48 -56.25
C ASN A 2 56.15 -40.12 -56.38
N SER A 3 55.13 -39.83 -55.55
CA SER A 3 55.16 -39.68 -54.09
C SER A 3 55.88 -38.41 -53.64
N SER A 4 55.14 -37.64 -52.85
CA SER A 4 55.58 -36.72 -51.80
C SER A 4 55.92 -35.28 -52.20
N ARG A 5 55.36 -34.36 -51.38
CA ARG A 5 55.68 -32.92 -51.24
C ARG A 5 54.92 -31.93 -52.13
N LEU A 6 53.60 -31.87 -51.95
CA LEU A 6 52.90 -30.57 -51.99
C LEU A 6 51.61 -30.59 -51.13
N MET A 7 51.71 -31.11 -49.91
CA MET A 7 50.64 -31.05 -48.91
C MET A 7 51.28 -30.84 -47.54
N LEU A 8 51.76 -29.63 -47.27
CA LEU A 8 52.13 -29.25 -45.90
C LEU A 8 52.21 -27.74 -45.68
N PHE A 9 51.35 -26.91 -46.30
CA PHE A 9 51.23 -25.49 -45.92
C PHE A 9 49.86 -24.88 -46.26
N ALA A 10 48.78 -25.65 -46.06
CA ALA A 10 47.41 -25.12 -46.15
C ALA A 10 46.46 -25.80 -45.14
N LEU A 11 46.99 -26.23 -43.99
CA LEU A 11 46.19 -26.87 -42.94
C LEU A 11 46.59 -26.33 -41.55
N LEU A 12 46.69 -25.01 -41.43
CA LEU A 12 46.78 -24.35 -40.12
C LEU A 12 46.15 -22.95 -40.14
N THR A 13 45.02 -22.81 -40.83
CA THR A 13 44.20 -21.58 -40.80
C THR A 13 42.73 -21.90 -41.04
N LEU A 14 42.21 -22.96 -40.41
CA LEU A 14 40.77 -23.15 -40.30
C LEU A 14 40.40 -24.02 -39.09
N LEU A 15 40.97 -23.70 -37.94
CA LEU A 15 40.53 -24.27 -36.66
C LEU A 15 40.45 -23.19 -35.56
N VAL A 16 39.88 -22.04 -35.91
CA VAL A 16 39.37 -21.07 -34.94
C VAL A 16 38.08 -20.51 -35.54
N LEU A 17 37.01 -20.49 -34.73
CA LEU A 17 35.65 -19.97 -35.00
C LEU A 17 34.65 -20.93 -35.65
N LEU A 18 34.25 -21.94 -34.89
CA LEU A 18 32.85 -22.40 -34.85
C LEU A 18 32.47 -22.67 -33.39
N SER A 19 32.59 -21.63 -32.55
CA SER A 19 32.03 -21.65 -31.20
C SER A 19 31.66 -20.24 -30.77
N ALA A 20 30.58 -19.75 -31.36
CA ALA A 20 29.71 -18.64 -30.95
C ALA A 20 28.82 -18.38 -32.18
N CYS A 21 27.52 -18.54 -32.15
CA CYS A 21 26.63 -17.75 -31.31
C CYS A 21 25.27 -18.46 -31.29
N GLN A 22 25.04 -19.36 -30.33
CA GLN A 22 23.67 -19.55 -29.85
C GLN A 22 23.41 -18.38 -28.91
N GLN A 23 23.05 -17.23 -29.48
CA GLN A 23 22.25 -16.27 -28.74
C GLN A 23 20.98 -17.02 -28.37
N THR A 24 20.88 -17.43 -27.10
CA THR A 24 19.59 -17.72 -26.51
C THR A 24 18.81 -16.42 -26.63
N VAL A 25 17.95 -16.33 -27.64
CA VAL A 25 16.91 -15.32 -27.70
C VAL A 25 16.11 -15.57 -26.44
N LYS A 26 16.37 -14.77 -25.41
CA LYS A 26 15.56 -14.79 -24.19
C LYS A 26 14.16 -14.44 -24.68
N ALA A 27 13.25 -15.41 -24.60
CA ALA A 27 11.86 -15.17 -24.95
C ALA A 27 11.44 -13.85 -24.29
N PRO A 28 10.71 -12.95 -24.99
CA PRO A 28 10.13 -11.78 -24.35
C PRO A 28 9.46 -12.24 -23.06
N PRO A 29 9.64 -11.54 -21.93
CA PRO A 29 8.98 -11.94 -20.69
C PRO A 29 7.51 -12.18 -21.00
N GLN A 30 7.08 -13.44 -20.85
CA GLN A 30 5.68 -13.81 -20.99
C GLN A 30 4.97 -13.07 -19.87
N VAL A 31 4.30 -11.98 -20.22
CA VAL A 31 3.50 -11.29 -19.24
C VAL A 31 2.35 -12.23 -18.93
N SER A 32 2.20 -12.63 -17.67
CA SER A 32 1.13 -13.56 -17.31
C SER A 32 -0.20 -12.94 -17.72
N THR A 33 -1.00 -13.71 -18.46
CA THR A 33 -2.35 -13.33 -18.86
C THR A 33 -3.37 -13.59 -17.75
N VAL A 34 -2.98 -14.37 -16.74
CA VAL A 34 -3.77 -14.66 -15.55
C VAL A 34 -2.97 -14.19 -14.34
N SER A 35 -3.62 -13.42 -13.48
CA SER A 35 -3.06 -13.00 -12.21
C SER A 35 -4.09 -13.22 -11.10
N TYR A 36 -3.79 -12.81 -9.87
CA TYR A 36 -4.62 -13.07 -8.71
C TYR A 36 -4.83 -11.83 -7.84
N PHE A 37 -5.96 -11.81 -7.17
CA PHE A 37 -6.32 -10.84 -6.14
C PHE A 37 -6.77 -11.61 -4.91
N GLU A 38 -6.01 -11.51 -3.83
CA GLU A 38 -6.20 -12.31 -2.62
C GLU A 38 -6.30 -11.37 -1.42
N SER A 39 -7.14 -11.72 -0.46
CA SER A 39 -7.20 -11.04 0.82
C SER A 39 -7.00 -12.04 1.94
N ILE A 40 -6.30 -11.65 2.99
CA ILE A 40 -6.00 -12.51 4.14
C ILE A 40 -6.10 -11.72 5.44
N SER A 41 -6.66 -12.35 6.47
CA SER A 41 -6.63 -11.89 7.85
C SER A 41 -5.62 -12.70 8.66
N LEU A 42 -4.93 -12.01 9.56
CA LEU A 42 -3.90 -12.58 10.43
C LEU A 42 -4.27 -12.21 11.86
N ASP A 43 -4.48 -13.24 12.69
CA ASP A 43 -4.75 -13.06 14.11
C ASP A 43 -3.45 -12.94 14.91
N ALA A 44 -3.53 -12.25 16.05
CA ALA A 44 -2.47 -12.16 17.03
C ALA A 44 -1.12 -11.68 16.46
N VAL A 45 -1.15 -10.73 15.52
CA VAL A 45 0.06 -10.06 15.03
C VAL A 45 0.57 -9.12 16.13
N SER A 46 1.81 -9.31 16.57
CA SER A 46 2.42 -8.50 17.63
C SER A 46 3.56 -7.61 17.09
N GLY A 47 4.15 -6.78 17.95
CA GLY A 47 5.37 -6.03 17.60
C GLY A 47 6.69 -6.77 17.83
N GLN A 48 6.66 -7.93 18.50
CA GLN A 48 7.85 -8.64 18.95
C GLN A 48 8.42 -9.61 17.91
N ALA A 49 7.56 -10.23 17.11
CA ALA A 49 7.93 -11.20 16.08
C ALA A 49 7.26 -10.89 14.75
N TRP A 50 7.89 -11.33 13.67
CA TRP A 50 7.30 -11.28 12.34
C TRP A 50 6.34 -12.46 12.16
N THR A 51 5.11 -12.16 11.78
CA THR A 51 4.09 -13.16 11.44
C THR A 51 4.11 -13.38 9.93
N LYS A 52 4.31 -14.62 9.50
CA LYS A 52 4.28 -14.98 8.09
C LYS A 52 2.84 -15.12 7.59
N ALA A 53 2.49 -14.35 6.56
CA ALA A 53 1.27 -14.54 5.78
C ALA A 53 1.56 -15.51 4.63
N SER A 54 0.84 -16.63 4.57
CA SER A 54 0.97 -17.60 3.47
C SER A 54 -0.22 -17.45 2.54
N LEU A 55 0.07 -17.31 1.25
CA LEU A 55 -0.93 -17.06 0.21
C LEU A 55 -1.21 -18.34 -0.57
N SER A 56 -2.43 -18.39 -1.12
CA SER A 56 -2.89 -19.47 -2.01
C SER A 56 -2.23 -19.35 -3.37
N ASN A 57 -1.90 -18.13 -3.79
CA ASN A 57 -1.34 -17.82 -5.09
C ASN A 57 0.12 -17.39 -5.02
N ARG A 58 0.79 -17.44 -6.18
CA ARG A 58 2.17 -16.96 -6.34
C ARG A 58 2.19 -15.70 -7.19
N TYR A 59 2.95 -14.72 -6.72
CA TYR A 59 3.13 -13.40 -7.30
C TYR A 59 4.59 -13.20 -7.69
N ASP A 60 4.83 -12.67 -8.89
CA ASP A 60 6.17 -12.30 -9.34
C ASP A 60 6.55 -10.92 -8.78
N ASN A 61 5.61 -9.97 -8.82
CA ASN A 61 5.74 -8.61 -8.32
C ASN A 61 4.55 -8.29 -7.41
N MET A 62 4.57 -8.89 -6.22
CA MET A 62 3.53 -8.70 -5.22
C MET A 62 3.39 -7.23 -4.78
N VAL A 63 2.15 -6.78 -4.68
CA VAL A 63 1.74 -5.55 -4.00
C VAL A 63 0.81 -5.94 -2.85
N VAL A 64 1.14 -5.49 -1.64
CA VAL A 64 0.44 -5.79 -0.39
C VAL A 64 0.04 -4.48 0.26
N VAL A 65 -1.22 -4.37 0.70
CA VAL A 65 -1.69 -3.29 1.56
C VAL A 65 -2.33 -3.88 2.80
N CYS A 66 -1.92 -3.44 4.00
CA CYS A 66 -2.43 -3.97 5.25
C CYS A 66 -3.00 -2.89 6.17
N THR A 67 -3.94 -3.29 7.00
CA THR A 67 -4.57 -2.45 8.03
C THR A 67 -4.66 -3.23 9.32
N VAL A 68 -4.32 -2.58 10.44
CA VAL A 68 -4.53 -3.11 11.78
C VAL A 68 -5.97 -2.84 12.24
N HIS A 69 -6.58 -3.84 12.86
CA HIS A 69 -7.81 -3.72 13.62
C HIS A 69 -7.47 -3.58 15.10
N ARG A 70 -7.44 -2.33 15.55
CA ARG A 70 -7.06 -1.95 16.91
C ARG A 70 -8.20 -2.23 17.89
N LEU A 71 -7.91 -3.04 18.91
CA LEU A 71 -8.88 -3.43 19.95
C LEU A 71 -8.32 -3.22 21.36
N ASN A 72 -7.05 -3.53 21.54
CA ASN A 72 -6.40 -3.75 22.82
C ASN A 72 -5.30 -2.73 23.12
N ASN A 73 -4.76 -2.04 22.11
CA ASN A 73 -3.69 -1.05 22.27
C ASN A 73 -4.21 0.35 22.57
N ASP A 74 -3.55 1.07 23.47
CA ASP A 74 -3.77 2.51 23.70
C ASP A 74 -2.74 3.42 23.02
N LEU A 75 -1.69 2.81 22.50
CA LEU A 75 -0.61 3.50 21.80
C LEU A 75 -0.87 3.49 20.28
N PRO A 76 -0.33 4.47 19.53
CA PRO A 76 -0.35 4.45 18.08
C PRO A 76 0.33 3.19 17.52
N GLU A 77 -0.21 2.62 16.46
CA GLU A 77 0.30 1.39 15.88
C GLU A 77 0.12 1.37 14.36
N LEU A 78 1.12 0.84 13.67
CA LEU A 78 1.06 0.64 12.22
C LEU A 78 1.55 -0.75 11.85
N VAL A 79 1.08 -1.24 10.71
CA VAL A 79 1.54 -2.49 10.12
C VAL A 79 2.83 -2.26 9.35
N ARG A 80 3.86 -3.03 9.67
CA ARG A 80 5.11 -3.14 8.90
C ARG A 80 5.05 -4.39 8.04
N VAL A 81 5.48 -4.27 6.79
CA VAL A 81 5.53 -5.38 5.83
C VAL A 81 6.97 -5.60 5.38
N ARG A 82 7.37 -6.85 5.20
CA ARG A 82 8.62 -7.20 4.52
C ARG A 82 8.49 -8.51 3.75
N ASN A 83 9.52 -8.82 2.96
CA ASN A 83 9.65 -10.11 2.25
C ASN A 83 8.42 -10.46 1.39
N ALA A 84 7.77 -9.45 0.80
CA ALA A 84 6.64 -9.63 -0.11
C ALA A 84 7.11 -10.15 -1.48
N ALA A 85 7.10 -11.48 -1.62
CA ALA A 85 7.56 -12.17 -2.83
C ALA A 85 6.99 -13.59 -2.91
N GLY A 86 6.76 -14.07 -4.14
CA GLY A 86 6.26 -15.42 -4.35
C GLY A 86 4.88 -15.59 -3.73
N SER A 87 4.73 -16.54 -2.81
CA SER A 87 3.44 -16.87 -2.18
C SER A 87 3.39 -16.51 -0.69
N SER A 88 4.18 -15.52 -0.26
CA SER A 88 4.13 -15.06 1.13
C SER A 88 4.68 -13.65 1.30
N PHE A 89 4.34 -13.06 2.44
CA PHE A 89 4.99 -11.88 3.01
C PHE A 89 5.02 -12.02 4.53
N GLU A 90 5.67 -11.09 5.23
CA GLU A 90 5.68 -11.04 6.68
C GLU A 90 5.17 -9.70 7.18
N VAL A 91 4.41 -9.73 8.28
CA VAL A 91 3.90 -8.54 8.96
C VAL A 91 4.33 -8.49 10.42
N ARG A 92 4.39 -7.28 10.98
CA ARG A 92 4.39 -7.05 12.43
C ARG A 92 3.78 -5.70 12.73
N LEU A 93 3.36 -5.49 13.97
CA LEU A 93 2.97 -4.17 14.44
C LEU A 93 4.20 -3.36 14.85
N GLN A 94 4.12 -2.04 14.75
CA GLN A 94 5.14 -1.14 15.28
C GLN A 94 4.47 0.10 15.84
N ASN A 95 4.85 0.45 17.07
CA ASN A 95 4.61 1.77 17.62
C ASN A 95 5.76 2.71 17.21
N PRO A 96 5.49 3.98 16.85
CA PRO A 96 6.52 4.95 16.49
C PRO A 96 7.69 5.06 17.49
N SER A 97 7.41 5.03 18.80
CA SER A 97 8.43 5.11 19.87
C SER A 97 9.18 3.79 20.13
N GLY A 98 8.75 2.70 19.49
CA GLY A 98 9.25 1.35 19.79
C GLY A 98 8.68 0.74 21.07
N SER A 99 7.68 1.40 21.69
CA SER A 99 6.95 0.85 22.83
C SER A 99 6.26 -0.47 22.49
N THR A 100 6.13 -1.34 23.48
CA THR A 100 5.50 -2.66 23.32
C THR A 100 4.01 -2.52 23.02
N LEU A 101 3.56 -3.19 21.97
CA LEU A 101 2.17 -3.33 21.59
C LEU A 101 1.63 -4.71 22.00
N LYS A 102 0.35 -4.75 22.36
CA LYS A 102 -0.45 -5.97 22.40
C LYS A 102 -0.69 -6.47 20.98
N ALA A 103 -0.95 -7.76 20.85
CA ALA A 103 -1.22 -8.36 19.57
C ALA A 103 -2.64 -8.03 19.08
N GLU A 104 -2.78 -7.76 17.80
CA GLU A 104 -4.05 -7.38 17.15
C GLU A 104 -4.29 -8.21 15.90
N ARG A 105 -5.48 -8.06 15.31
CA ARG A 105 -5.78 -8.58 13.99
C ARG A 105 -5.25 -7.63 12.91
N VAL A 106 -4.73 -8.19 11.83
CA VAL A 106 -4.31 -7.45 10.63
C VAL A 106 -5.01 -8.02 9.40
N TYR A 107 -5.60 -7.14 8.60
CA TYR A 107 -6.17 -7.45 7.30
C TYR A 107 -5.20 -7.02 6.21
N CYS A 108 -4.99 -7.85 5.20
CA CYS A 108 -4.12 -7.55 4.07
C CYS A 108 -4.77 -7.89 2.73
N LEU A 109 -4.61 -6.99 1.77
CA LEU A 109 -5.00 -7.13 0.38
C LEU A 109 -3.76 -7.32 -0.49
N VAL A 110 -3.81 -8.27 -1.42
CA VAL A 110 -2.66 -8.69 -2.23
C VAL A 110 -3.02 -8.79 -3.69
N ALA A 111 -2.16 -8.24 -4.55
CA ALA A 111 -2.29 -8.34 -5.99
C ALA A 111 -0.93 -8.40 -6.68
N GLU A 112 -0.89 -8.88 -7.92
CA GLU A 112 0.27 -8.70 -8.79
C GLU A 112 0.30 -7.27 -9.34
N GLU A 113 1.49 -6.70 -9.42
CA GLU A 113 1.71 -5.43 -10.10
C GLU A 113 1.22 -5.47 -11.55
N GLY A 114 0.39 -4.49 -11.92
CA GLY A 114 -0.17 -4.39 -13.25
C GLY A 114 -1.44 -3.55 -13.31
N VAL A 115 -1.93 -3.35 -14.53
CA VAL A 115 -3.25 -2.78 -14.82
C VAL A 115 -4.20 -3.93 -15.12
N TRP A 116 -5.34 -3.94 -14.45
CA TRP A 116 -6.27 -5.06 -14.41
C TRP A 116 -7.72 -4.58 -14.43
N LYS A 117 -8.62 -5.53 -14.63
CA LYS A 117 -10.02 -5.42 -14.22
C LYS A 117 -10.33 -6.51 -13.20
N LEU A 118 -11.14 -6.16 -12.21
CA LEU A 118 -11.78 -7.17 -11.37
C LEU A 118 -12.82 -7.96 -12.20
N PRO A 119 -13.22 -9.17 -11.78
CA PRO A 119 -14.21 -9.99 -12.49
C PRO A 119 -15.53 -9.30 -12.87
N ASP A 120 -15.95 -8.27 -12.14
CA ASP A 120 -17.15 -7.47 -12.43
C ASP A 120 -16.90 -6.28 -13.36
N GLY A 121 -15.67 -6.15 -13.88
CA GLY A 121 -15.25 -5.07 -14.77
C GLY A 121 -14.71 -3.84 -14.07
N LEU A 122 -14.65 -3.79 -12.73
CA LEU A 122 -14.09 -2.64 -12.02
C LEU A 122 -12.62 -2.44 -12.38
N LYS A 123 -12.26 -1.21 -12.74
CA LYS A 123 -10.88 -0.84 -13.05
C LYS A 123 -10.03 -0.89 -11.79
N PHE A 124 -8.92 -1.60 -11.89
CA PHE A 124 -7.98 -1.83 -10.81
C PHE A 124 -6.54 -1.75 -11.33
N GLU A 125 -5.62 -1.12 -10.61
CA GLU A 125 -4.19 -1.32 -10.85
C GLU A 125 -3.43 -1.41 -9.54
N ALA A 126 -2.41 -2.25 -9.52
CA ALA A 126 -1.49 -2.39 -8.39
C ALA A 126 -0.08 -2.04 -8.87
N ARG A 127 0.66 -1.28 -8.07
CA ARG A 127 1.94 -0.68 -8.47
C ARG A 127 2.93 -0.67 -7.33
N ARG A 128 4.22 -0.70 -7.71
CA ARG A 128 5.35 -0.53 -6.81
C ARG A 128 6.05 0.79 -7.10
N PHE A 129 6.52 1.46 -6.06
CA PHE A 129 7.28 2.70 -6.16
C PHE A 129 8.38 2.76 -5.11
N THR A 130 9.62 3.01 -5.53
CA THR A 130 10.72 3.22 -4.57
C THR A 130 10.69 4.67 -4.08
N SER A 131 10.27 4.88 -2.83
CA SER A 131 10.30 6.20 -2.20
C SER A 131 11.68 6.48 -1.62
N LYS A 132 12.30 7.55 -2.13
CA LYS A 132 13.59 8.09 -1.65
C LYS A 132 13.43 9.30 -0.73
N VAL A 133 12.19 9.74 -0.55
CA VAL A 133 11.83 10.92 0.23
C VAL A 133 10.92 10.48 1.36
N THR A 134 11.08 11.13 2.51
CA THR A 134 10.21 10.96 3.67
C THR A 134 9.69 12.33 4.06
N ASN A 135 8.37 12.45 4.11
CA ASN A 135 7.71 13.66 4.58
C ASN A 135 7.59 13.65 6.12
N TYR A 136 7.41 14.82 6.69
CA TYR A 136 7.42 15.08 8.13
C TYR A 136 6.93 16.52 8.39
N PHE A 137 6.48 16.76 9.61
CA PHE A 137 6.14 18.07 10.17
C PHE A 137 7.40 18.93 10.27
N THR A 138 7.31 20.16 9.80
CA THR A 138 8.35 21.18 9.98
C THR A 138 7.70 22.48 10.45
N GLN A 139 8.51 23.48 10.76
CA GLN A 139 8.05 24.86 10.87
C GLN A 139 8.59 25.67 9.69
N ASP A 140 7.82 26.66 9.25
CA ASP A 140 8.27 27.64 8.27
C ASP A 140 9.19 28.71 8.90
N ALA A 141 9.62 29.69 8.11
CA ALA A 141 10.53 30.74 8.56
C ALA A 141 9.91 31.66 9.64
N ASP A 142 8.58 31.74 9.72
CA ASP A 142 7.84 32.55 10.68
C ASP A 142 7.43 31.74 11.93
N GLY A 143 7.80 30.45 11.97
CA GLY A 143 7.52 29.53 13.08
C GLY A 143 6.14 28.86 12.99
N ALA A 144 5.40 29.03 11.91
CA ALA A 144 4.13 28.34 11.69
C ALA A 144 4.36 26.89 11.29
N GLY A 145 3.43 26.00 11.65
CA GLY A 145 3.46 24.60 11.21
C GLY A 145 3.47 24.51 9.69
N ALA A 146 4.25 23.57 9.16
CA ALA A 146 4.36 23.30 7.73
C ALA A 146 4.63 21.81 7.50
N TRP A 147 4.40 21.35 6.28
CA TRP A 147 4.76 20.01 5.87
C TRP A 147 5.98 20.07 4.96
N SER A 148 6.99 19.23 5.21
CA SER A 148 8.28 19.21 4.48
C SER A 148 8.20 19.05 2.96
N GLY A 149 7.04 18.63 2.42
CA GLY A 149 6.81 18.61 0.97
C GLY A 149 5.63 17.75 0.56
N ASN A 150 5.42 17.62 -0.75
CA ASN A 150 4.41 16.72 -1.30
C ASN A 150 4.91 15.27 -1.36
N GLY A 151 3.99 14.35 -1.63
CA GLY A 151 4.35 13.04 -2.20
C GLY A 151 5.05 13.19 -3.56
N THR A 152 5.47 12.08 -4.15
CA THR A 152 5.98 12.04 -5.53
C THR A 152 4.86 11.79 -6.51
N ARG A 153 4.76 12.60 -7.57
CA ARG A 153 3.77 12.43 -8.63
C ARG A 153 3.99 11.09 -9.34
N VAL A 154 2.93 10.31 -9.47
CA VAL A 154 2.90 9.09 -10.27
C VAL A 154 1.81 9.20 -11.33
N ASN A 155 1.91 8.38 -12.38
CA ASN A 155 0.91 8.32 -13.43
C ASN A 155 0.03 7.09 -13.24
N TYR A 156 -1.27 7.24 -13.53
CA TYR A 156 -2.15 6.10 -13.66
C TYR A 156 -1.82 5.29 -14.93
N GLY A 157 -1.96 3.98 -14.84
CA GLY A 157 -1.86 3.07 -15.99
C GLY A 157 -3.15 2.97 -16.80
N GLN A 158 -4.25 3.50 -16.28
CA GLN A 158 -5.55 3.60 -16.94
C GLN A 158 -6.30 4.85 -16.46
N THR A 159 -7.47 5.12 -17.04
CA THR A 159 -8.27 6.29 -16.66
C THR A 159 -9.19 5.98 -15.49
N TYR A 160 -9.30 6.90 -14.54
CA TYR A 160 -10.21 6.82 -13.40
C TYR A 160 -11.11 8.05 -13.36
N THR A 161 -12.36 7.88 -12.93
CA THR A 161 -13.28 9.00 -12.68
C THR A 161 -13.15 9.43 -11.21
N SER A 162 -13.24 8.46 -10.30
CA SER A 162 -13.15 8.63 -8.87
C SER A 162 -12.14 7.62 -8.30
N PRO A 163 -10.83 7.90 -8.35
CA PRO A 163 -9.82 6.96 -7.87
C PRO A 163 -9.86 6.82 -6.35
N VAL A 164 -9.75 5.58 -5.87
CA VAL A 164 -9.55 5.25 -4.45
C VAL A 164 -8.16 4.61 -4.31
N ILE A 165 -7.36 5.19 -3.42
CA ILE A 165 -5.97 4.77 -3.22
C ILE A 165 -5.86 4.02 -1.90
N LEU A 166 -5.30 2.82 -1.97
CA LEU A 166 -4.87 2.03 -0.82
C LEU A 166 -3.37 1.79 -0.94
N GLY A 167 -2.62 1.92 0.15
CA GLY A 167 -1.16 1.85 0.06
C GLY A 167 -0.44 1.55 1.34
N GLN A 168 0.82 1.14 1.19
CA GLN A 168 1.62 0.53 2.25
C GLN A 168 3.11 0.74 2.00
N VAL A 169 3.88 0.93 3.07
CA VAL A 169 5.34 0.73 3.04
C VAL A 169 5.59 -0.79 3.06
N MET A 170 6.05 -1.35 1.95
CA MET A 170 6.14 -2.81 1.71
C MET A 170 7.50 -3.44 2.01
N THR A 171 8.46 -2.63 2.45
CA THR A 171 9.78 -3.08 2.86
C THR A 171 10.11 -2.59 4.26
N PHE A 172 11.16 -3.18 4.82
CA PHE A 172 11.70 -2.85 6.13
C PHE A 172 13.19 -2.58 5.99
N ASN A 173 13.54 -1.68 5.07
CA ASN A 173 14.93 -1.27 4.85
C ASN A 173 15.40 -0.35 5.98
N ASP A 174 14.49 0.43 6.55
CA ASP A 174 14.70 1.19 7.78
C ASP A 174 13.96 0.54 8.97
N PRO A 175 14.64 0.27 10.09
CA PRO A 175 13.96 -0.21 11.29
C PRO A 175 13.07 0.84 11.97
N LYS A 176 13.31 2.13 11.72
CA LYS A 176 12.45 3.21 12.20
C LYS A 176 11.15 3.23 11.43
N TRP A 177 10.11 3.67 12.12
CA TRP A 177 8.76 3.71 11.56
C TRP A 177 8.68 4.75 10.42
N SER A 178 7.77 4.49 9.49
CA SER A 178 7.28 5.42 8.48
C SER A 178 5.98 4.81 7.96
N VAL A 179 5.01 5.64 7.61
CA VAL A 179 3.71 5.18 7.12
C VAL A 179 3.45 5.71 5.72
N PHE A 180 2.69 4.97 4.92
CA PHE A 180 2.30 5.37 3.58
C PHE A 180 1.28 6.51 3.66
N TRP A 181 1.33 7.42 2.69
CA TRP A 181 0.24 8.35 2.43
C TRP A 181 0.15 8.68 0.94
N SER A 182 -1.01 9.19 0.53
CA SER A 182 -1.24 9.68 -0.83
C SER A 182 -1.99 11.00 -0.82
N GLN A 183 -1.84 11.79 -1.89
CA GLN A 183 -2.61 13.02 -2.10
C GLN A 183 -2.89 13.21 -3.61
N GLY A 184 -3.74 14.17 -3.93
CA GLY A 184 -3.93 14.71 -5.27
C GLY A 184 -2.97 15.87 -5.55
N GLU A 185 -3.38 16.73 -6.50
CA GLU A 185 -2.58 17.89 -6.88
C GLU A 185 -2.28 18.76 -5.66
N PRO A 186 -0.98 19.04 -5.37
CA PRO A 186 -0.58 19.96 -4.32
C PRO A 186 -1.35 21.27 -4.41
N LYS A 187 -1.93 21.68 -3.28
CA LYS A 187 -2.41 23.03 -3.10
C LYS A 187 -1.40 23.78 -2.24
N ASP A 188 -1.10 25.01 -2.62
CA ASP A 188 -0.33 25.92 -1.77
C ASP A 188 -1.30 26.56 -0.78
N THR A 189 -1.57 25.86 0.32
CA THR A 189 -2.42 26.36 1.39
C THR A 189 -1.62 26.50 2.68
N LYS A 190 -1.89 27.60 3.39
CA LYS A 190 -1.26 27.90 4.68
C LYS A 190 -1.77 27.02 5.82
N ASP A 191 -2.83 26.24 5.59
CA ASP A 191 -3.44 25.34 6.56
C ASP A 191 -2.92 23.89 6.45
N GLY A 192 -2.03 23.62 5.48
CA GLY A 192 -1.47 22.28 5.28
C GLY A 192 -2.36 21.33 4.48
N ALA A 193 -3.56 21.76 4.10
CA ALA A 193 -4.54 20.93 3.43
C ALA A 193 -4.05 20.38 2.07
N ARG A 194 -4.13 19.06 1.93
CA ARG A 194 -3.74 18.31 0.75
C ARG A 194 -4.95 17.51 0.30
N PRO A 195 -5.48 17.79 -0.90
CA PRO A 195 -6.66 17.07 -1.36
C PRO A 195 -6.33 15.59 -1.58
N PRO A 196 -7.33 14.70 -1.54
CA PRO A 196 -7.17 13.31 -2.00
C PRO A 196 -6.89 13.26 -3.51
N ALA A 197 -6.49 12.07 -3.98
CA ALA A 197 -6.23 11.83 -5.40
C ALA A 197 -7.43 12.18 -6.30
N SER A 198 -7.15 12.68 -7.50
CA SER A 198 -8.16 13.01 -8.51
C SER A 198 -7.94 12.17 -9.78
N ALA A 199 -8.87 12.24 -10.72
CA ALA A 199 -8.76 11.60 -12.04
C ALA A 199 -7.46 11.92 -12.80
N THR A 200 -6.78 13.04 -12.48
CA THR A 200 -5.60 13.53 -13.20
C THR A 200 -4.35 13.67 -12.35
N ALA A 201 -4.46 13.53 -11.03
CA ALA A 201 -3.35 13.73 -10.11
C ALA A 201 -3.34 12.68 -9.00
N LEU A 202 -2.23 11.95 -8.91
CA LEU A 202 -1.87 11.09 -7.80
C LEU A 202 -0.42 11.36 -7.41
N TYR A 203 -0.22 11.61 -6.13
CA TYR A 203 1.08 11.69 -5.49
C TYR A 203 1.11 10.69 -4.35
N ILE A 204 2.22 9.98 -4.20
CA ILE A 204 2.40 8.96 -3.15
C ILE A 204 3.68 9.22 -2.38
N GLY A 205 3.71 8.86 -1.11
CA GLY A 205 4.90 9.04 -0.29
C GLY A 205 4.87 8.20 0.97
N LYS A 206 5.87 8.44 1.81
CA LYS A 206 5.88 7.98 3.20
C LYS A 206 6.17 9.15 4.12
N HIS A 207 5.59 9.16 5.32
CA HIS A 207 5.89 10.17 6.33
C HIS A 207 6.19 9.58 7.70
N VAL A 208 6.69 10.44 8.58
CA VAL A 208 7.03 10.15 9.98
C VAL A 208 6.40 11.15 10.94
N GLY A 209 5.33 11.82 10.50
CA GLY A 209 4.59 12.78 11.30
C GLY A 209 5.52 13.83 11.92
N GLU A 210 5.48 13.94 13.24
CA GLU A 210 6.25 14.87 14.05
C GLU A 210 7.58 14.31 14.57
N ASP A 211 8.01 13.14 14.12
CA ASP A 211 9.31 12.57 14.48
C ASP A 211 10.46 13.53 14.07
N SER A 212 11.09 14.14 15.07
CA SER A 212 12.27 15.01 14.88
C SER A 212 13.43 14.30 14.18
N ASN A 213 13.49 12.97 14.23
CA ASN A 213 14.39 12.17 13.41
C ASN A 213 13.74 11.87 12.06
N THR A 214 13.99 12.71 11.06
CA THR A 214 13.26 12.67 9.79
C THR A 214 13.93 11.82 8.71
N SER A 215 15.19 11.41 8.93
CA SER A 215 15.94 10.58 7.99
C SER A 215 15.42 9.16 8.00
N ARG A 216 15.17 8.62 6.80
CA ARG A 216 14.83 7.21 6.59
C ARG A 216 15.55 6.64 5.38
N ALA A 217 15.85 5.36 5.41
CA ALA A 217 16.26 4.63 4.21
C ALA A 217 15.15 4.64 3.13
N ASP A 218 15.55 4.40 1.89
CA ASP A 218 14.64 4.20 0.77
C ASP A 218 13.76 2.98 1.03
N GLU A 219 12.46 3.10 0.79
CA GLU A 219 11.51 2.00 0.96
C GLU A 219 10.70 1.79 -0.33
N THR A 220 10.34 0.55 -0.63
CA THR A 220 9.34 0.26 -1.66
C THR A 220 7.96 0.48 -1.06
N LEU A 221 7.20 1.38 -1.67
CA LEU A 221 5.78 1.57 -1.45
C LEU A 221 4.99 0.67 -2.42
N GLY A 222 3.96 0.03 -1.89
CA GLY A 222 2.92 -0.62 -2.68
C GLY A 222 1.69 0.25 -2.66
N TYR A 223 1.04 0.41 -3.80
CA TYR A 223 -0.25 1.09 -3.85
C TYR A 223 -1.16 0.43 -4.88
N MET A 224 -2.45 0.50 -4.58
CA MET A 224 -3.55 -0.01 -5.36
C MET A 224 -4.49 1.14 -5.67
N VAL A 225 -4.87 1.27 -6.94
CA VAL A 225 -5.82 2.27 -7.42
C VAL A 225 -7.05 1.57 -7.94
N PHE A 226 -8.19 1.84 -7.31
CA PHE A 226 -9.50 1.36 -7.72
C PHE A 226 -10.32 2.51 -8.29
N GLU A 227 -11.18 2.22 -9.25
CA GLU A 227 -12.34 3.07 -9.47
C GLU A 227 -13.29 2.92 -8.28
N ALA A 228 -13.82 4.01 -7.75
CA ALA A 228 -14.82 3.92 -6.69
C ALA A 228 -16.04 3.15 -7.20
N SER A 229 -16.48 2.16 -6.44
CA SER A 229 -17.61 1.30 -6.80
C SER A 229 -18.71 1.39 -5.74
N ASN A 230 -19.96 1.42 -6.19
CA ASN A 230 -21.10 1.17 -5.31
C ASN A 230 -21.55 -0.27 -5.54
N ALA A 231 -22.07 -0.94 -4.50
CA ALA A 231 -22.88 -2.16 -4.60
C ALA A 231 -22.42 -3.14 -5.68
N SER A 232 -21.22 -3.69 -5.51
CA SER A 232 -20.58 -4.57 -6.49
C SER A 232 -20.38 -5.98 -5.92
N LYS A 233 -20.15 -6.97 -6.78
CA LYS A 233 -19.92 -8.37 -6.38
C LYS A 233 -18.77 -9.00 -7.14
N LEU A 234 -17.88 -9.66 -6.41
CA LEU A 234 -16.82 -10.49 -6.98
C LEU A 234 -17.16 -11.94 -6.67
N ASP A 235 -17.46 -12.73 -7.70
CA ASP A 235 -17.89 -14.13 -7.55
C ASP A 235 -19.03 -14.31 -6.52
N GLY A 236 -19.96 -13.36 -6.50
CA GLY A 236 -21.11 -13.35 -5.59
C GLY A 236 -20.84 -12.78 -4.19
N ILE A 237 -19.60 -12.44 -3.85
CA ILE A 237 -19.21 -11.79 -2.59
C ILE A 237 -19.42 -10.28 -2.75
N ALA A 238 -20.29 -9.68 -1.94
CA ALA A 238 -20.47 -8.24 -2.00
C ALA A 238 -19.22 -7.53 -1.47
N TYR A 239 -18.86 -6.43 -2.13
CA TYR A 239 -17.75 -5.58 -1.72
C TYR A 239 -18.05 -4.12 -2.05
N GLU A 240 -17.27 -3.23 -1.44
CA GLU A 240 -17.28 -1.80 -1.71
C GLU A 240 -15.86 -1.25 -1.66
N VAL A 241 -15.56 -0.33 -2.58
CA VAL A 241 -14.33 0.46 -2.54
C VAL A 241 -14.67 1.93 -2.78
N GLN A 242 -14.37 2.77 -1.80
CA GLN A 242 -14.82 4.16 -1.78
C GLN A 242 -13.81 5.06 -1.06
N LEU A 243 -13.92 6.35 -1.33
CA LEU A 243 -13.33 7.40 -0.52
C LEU A 243 -14.39 7.91 0.46
N GLY A 244 -14.09 7.87 1.76
CA GLY A 244 -14.92 8.43 2.80
C GLY A 244 -15.03 9.96 2.75
N PRO A 245 -16.03 10.55 3.42
CA PRO A 245 -16.07 11.99 3.67
C PRO A 245 -14.86 12.43 4.51
N ASP A 246 -14.61 13.73 4.50
CA ASP A 246 -13.68 14.40 5.41
C ASP A 246 -14.35 14.51 6.79
N ALA A 247 -14.17 13.47 7.61
CA ALA A 247 -14.93 13.30 8.85
C ALA A 247 -14.31 12.32 9.86
N ILE A 248 -13.08 11.86 9.65
CA ILE A 248 -12.41 10.94 10.59
C ILE A 248 -11.42 11.73 11.43
N TYR A 249 -11.61 11.75 12.74
CA TYR A 249 -10.81 12.56 13.66
C TYR A 249 -9.72 11.76 14.37
N GLY A 250 -8.80 12.49 14.99
CA GLY A 250 -7.75 11.96 15.87
C GLY A 250 -8.30 11.33 17.16
N LYS A 251 -7.42 10.63 17.89
CA LYS A 251 -7.77 9.99 19.18
C LYS A 251 -7.92 10.96 20.34
N GLY A 252 -7.21 12.09 20.28
CA GLY A 252 -7.25 13.16 21.26
C GLY A 252 -8.42 14.12 21.11
N ASN A 253 -9.21 14.01 20.04
CA ASN A 253 -10.39 14.85 19.84
C ASN A 253 -11.49 14.58 20.89
N GLU A 254 -12.31 15.60 21.17
CA GLU A 254 -13.49 15.47 22.04
C GLU A 254 -14.46 14.38 21.53
N PHE A 255 -14.57 14.28 20.20
CA PHE A 255 -15.26 13.21 19.49
C PHE A 255 -14.23 12.42 18.67
N PRO A 256 -13.56 11.43 19.28
CA PRO A 256 -12.46 10.75 18.62
C PRO A 256 -12.94 9.81 17.52
N GLY A 257 -12.14 9.72 16.45
CA GLY A 257 -12.43 8.85 15.33
C GLY A 257 -13.57 9.33 14.44
N GLY A 258 -14.21 8.41 13.74
CA GLY A 258 -15.32 8.71 12.85
C GLY A 258 -15.85 7.47 12.15
N THR A 259 -16.96 7.65 11.43
CA THR A 259 -17.65 6.56 10.75
C THR A 259 -17.69 6.79 9.25
N ASN A 260 -17.18 5.81 8.48
CA ASN A 260 -17.43 5.71 7.06
C ASN A 260 -18.62 4.80 6.81
N ARG A 261 -19.76 5.38 6.41
CA ARG A 261 -20.97 4.60 6.09
C ARG A 261 -20.87 3.98 4.71
N PHE A 262 -21.32 2.73 4.61
CA PHE A 262 -21.36 2.02 3.34
C PHE A 262 -22.51 2.49 2.47
N ARG A 263 -22.28 2.46 1.16
CA ARG A 263 -23.32 2.62 0.14
C ARG A 263 -23.96 1.28 -0.21
N THR A 264 -23.22 0.20 0.00
CA THR A 264 -23.61 -1.19 -0.20
C THR A 264 -24.42 -1.68 0.99
N SER A 265 -25.57 -2.28 0.70
CA SER A 265 -26.39 -2.95 1.71
C SER A 265 -25.88 -4.37 1.92
N PHE A 266 -24.89 -4.54 2.80
CA PHE A 266 -24.38 -5.86 3.16
C PHE A 266 -25.42 -6.67 3.93
N ALA A 267 -25.45 -7.98 3.73
CA ALA A 267 -26.38 -8.86 4.44
C ALA A 267 -25.97 -9.04 5.92
N ALA A 268 -24.68 -8.96 6.21
CA ALA A 268 -24.07 -9.04 7.53
C ALA A 268 -22.89 -8.05 7.62
N ALA A 269 -22.27 -7.93 8.80
CA ALA A 269 -21.01 -7.20 8.92
C ALA A 269 -19.98 -7.82 7.96
N PRO A 270 -19.30 -7.01 7.11
CA PRO A 270 -18.22 -7.50 6.29
C PRO A 270 -17.12 -8.19 7.11
N ALA A 271 -16.51 -9.24 6.58
CA ALA A 271 -15.47 -9.98 7.28
C ALA A 271 -14.06 -9.40 7.05
N PHE A 272 -13.91 -8.52 6.05
CA PHE A 272 -12.62 -7.98 5.62
C PHE A 272 -12.71 -6.49 5.33
N ALA A 273 -11.73 -5.72 5.81
CA ALA A 273 -11.55 -4.32 5.42
C ALA A 273 -10.08 -3.91 5.43
N VAL A 274 -9.68 -3.09 4.46
CA VAL A 274 -8.40 -2.38 4.41
C VAL A 274 -8.67 -0.91 4.17
N VAL A 275 -7.95 -0.06 4.88
CA VAL A 275 -8.08 1.39 4.82
C VAL A 275 -6.73 2.07 4.61
N THR A 276 -6.74 3.26 4.03
CA THR A 276 -5.54 4.09 3.87
C THR A 276 -5.92 5.56 3.96
N HIS A 277 -5.12 6.32 4.70
CA HIS A 277 -5.25 7.77 4.74
C HIS A 277 -4.90 8.38 3.38
N THR A 278 -5.76 9.25 2.85
CA THR A 278 -5.54 9.94 1.59
C THR A 278 -5.95 11.40 1.70
N GLY A 279 -5.07 12.28 1.24
CA GLY A 279 -5.07 13.67 1.65
C GLY A 279 -4.23 13.89 2.91
N MET A 280 -4.39 15.07 3.50
CA MET A 280 -3.89 15.46 4.80
C MET A 280 -4.50 16.82 5.11
N ASP A 281 -5.08 17.00 6.29
CA ASP A 281 -5.53 18.30 6.78
C ASP A 281 -4.74 18.67 8.04
N GLY A 282 -3.97 19.75 7.97
CA GLY A 282 -3.00 20.11 9.00
C GLY A 282 -1.59 19.61 8.70
N PHE A 283 -0.76 19.51 9.74
CA PHE A 283 0.69 19.33 9.59
C PHE A 283 1.30 18.18 10.38
N ASP A 284 0.57 17.58 11.32
CA ASP A 284 1.20 16.72 12.33
C ASP A 284 1.35 15.29 11.79
N GLY A 285 0.47 14.92 10.86
CA GLY A 285 0.60 13.73 10.05
C GLY A 285 -0.03 12.54 10.73
N ALA A 286 -1.09 11.99 10.12
CA ALA A 286 -1.82 10.88 10.70
C ALA A 286 -1.91 9.66 9.77
N TRP A 287 -2.38 8.53 10.30
CA TRP A 287 -2.77 7.36 9.53
C TRP A 287 -4.04 6.71 10.07
N ALA A 288 -4.85 6.16 9.17
CA ALA A 288 -6.13 5.56 9.54
C ALA A 288 -5.94 4.11 10.03
N VAL A 289 -6.66 3.75 11.09
CA VAL A 289 -6.82 2.35 11.54
C VAL A 289 -8.30 2.03 11.79
N LEU A 290 -8.63 0.74 11.75
CA LEU A 290 -9.94 0.23 12.19
C LEU A 290 -9.95 0.19 13.71
N ASP A 291 -10.97 0.76 14.36
CA ASP A 291 -10.95 0.95 15.81
C ASP A 291 -12.17 0.35 16.55
N GLY A 292 -11.89 -0.42 17.60
CA GLY A 292 -12.88 -0.96 18.52
C GLY A 292 -13.52 -2.29 18.09
N GLU A 293 -14.22 -2.94 19.02
CA GLU A 293 -14.82 -4.27 18.84
C GLU A 293 -15.78 -4.31 17.63
N THR A 294 -16.44 -3.18 17.38
CA THR A 294 -17.38 -2.98 16.28
C THR A 294 -16.78 -2.14 15.15
N ALA A 295 -15.48 -2.29 14.87
CA ALA A 295 -14.81 -1.53 13.82
C ALA A 295 -15.39 -1.79 12.43
N ILE A 296 -15.95 -2.98 12.21
CA ILE A 296 -16.63 -3.35 10.97
C ILE A 296 -18.04 -3.79 11.34
N VAL A 297 -19.03 -2.99 10.97
CA VAL A 297 -20.46 -3.30 11.14
C VAL A 297 -21.14 -3.35 9.78
N ARG A 298 -22.37 -3.85 9.73
CA ARG A 298 -23.09 -4.10 8.46
C ARG A 298 -23.19 -2.86 7.55
N ASP A 299 -23.22 -1.66 8.11
CA ASP A 299 -23.46 -0.41 7.40
C ASP A 299 -22.32 0.61 7.52
N ALA A 300 -21.20 0.26 8.18
CA ALA A 300 -20.13 1.21 8.40
C ALA A 300 -18.77 0.60 8.83
N LEU A 301 -17.71 1.39 8.65
CA LEU A 301 -16.44 1.24 9.35
C LEU A 301 -16.33 2.29 10.47
N GLN A 302 -15.82 1.88 11.64
CA GLN A 302 -15.34 2.79 12.66
C GLN A 302 -13.83 2.92 12.54
N LEU A 303 -13.38 4.17 12.45
CA LEU A 303 -12.03 4.53 12.11
C LEU A 303 -11.50 5.56 13.09
N ILE A 304 -10.18 5.60 13.23
CA ILE A 304 -9.50 6.67 13.94
C ILE A 304 -8.24 7.06 13.17
N MET A 305 -7.96 8.37 13.17
CA MET A 305 -6.67 8.88 12.72
C MET A 305 -5.69 8.77 13.89
N GLN A 306 -4.66 7.97 13.73
CA GLN A 306 -3.57 7.89 14.68
C GLN A 306 -2.47 8.85 14.28
N GLU A 307 -1.93 9.55 15.25
CA GLU A 307 -0.73 10.36 15.14
C GLU A 307 0.39 9.69 15.91
N ASP A 308 1.63 10.08 15.63
CA ASP A 308 2.71 9.69 16.52
C ASP A 308 2.61 10.43 17.86
N GLN A 309 3.44 10.03 18.81
CA GLN A 309 3.54 10.68 20.12
C GLN A 309 5.00 10.96 20.47
N LEU A 310 5.81 11.30 19.45
CA LEU A 310 7.25 11.45 19.60
C LEU A 310 7.66 12.87 19.98
N LYS A 311 6.93 13.87 19.45
CA LYS A 311 7.17 15.27 19.79
C LYS A 311 6.41 15.68 21.06
N ASP A 312 5.15 15.27 21.16
CA ASP A 312 4.36 15.36 22.38
C ASP A 312 3.35 14.20 22.47
N VAL A 313 2.41 14.25 23.43
CA VAL A 313 1.45 13.15 23.68
C VAL A 313 0.08 13.39 23.07
N GLU A 314 -0.12 14.57 22.48
CA GLU A 314 -1.37 15.01 21.90
C GLU A 314 -1.66 14.18 20.62
N GLN A 315 -2.94 14.00 20.33
CA GLN A 315 -3.43 13.24 19.16
C GLN A 315 -4.73 13.87 18.65
N TRP A 316 -4.90 15.17 18.90
CA TRP A 316 -6.02 15.92 18.36
C TRP A 316 -5.66 16.25 16.92
N HIS A 317 -6.54 15.87 16.00
CA HIS A 317 -6.32 16.11 14.59
C HIS A 317 -7.51 16.83 13.97
N LEU A 318 -7.27 17.54 12.87
CA LEU A 318 -8.35 17.92 11.96
C LEU A 318 -9.00 16.65 11.39
N SER A 319 -10.22 16.78 10.88
CA SER A 319 -10.85 15.66 10.18
C SER A 319 -10.04 15.27 8.96
N GLU A 320 -10.07 13.99 8.63
CA GLU A 320 -9.35 13.43 7.49
C GLU A 320 -10.23 12.55 6.63
N GLN A 321 -9.74 12.28 5.42
CA GLN A 321 -10.37 11.38 4.46
C GLN A 321 -9.67 10.03 4.38
N VAL A 322 -10.47 8.96 4.34
CA VAL A 322 -9.97 7.59 4.32
C VAL A 322 -10.51 6.83 3.11
N GLY A 323 -9.60 6.34 2.26
CA GLY A 323 -9.92 5.36 1.24
C GLY A 323 -10.07 3.98 1.87
N TYR A 324 -11.06 3.20 1.45
CA TYR A 324 -11.29 1.87 1.99
C TYR A 324 -11.73 0.87 0.93
N PHE A 325 -11.37 -0.40 1.15
CA PHE A 325 -11.93 -1.57 0.50
C PHE A 325 -12.52 -2.48 1.57
N VAL A 326 -13.74 -2.95 1.37
CA VAL A 326 -14.46 -3.81 2.32
C VAL A 326 -15.20 -4.92 1.57
N ALA A 327 -15.23 -6.14 2.12
CA ALA A 327 -15.89 -7.29 1.49
C ALA A 327 -16.56 -8.22 2.52
N GLU A 328 -17.68 -8.83 2.13
CA GLU A 328 -18.44 -9.77 2.99
C GLU A 328 -17.60 -10.96 3.44
N LYS A 329 -16.61 -11.34 2.64
CA LYS A 329 -15.71 -12.47 2.88
C LYS A 329 -14.32 -12.14 2.36
N GLU A 330 -13.34 -12.90 2.81
CA GLU A 330 -12.05 -12.93 2.15
C GLU A 330 -12.19 -13.39 0.69
N LEU A 331 -11.38 -12.79 -0.16
CA LEU A 331 -11.35 -12.93 -1.61
C LEU A 331 -10.14 -13.75 -2.03
N ASN A 332 -10.34 -14.59 -3.03
CA ASN A 332 -9.28 -15.23 -3.79
C ASN A 332 -9.78 -15.35 -5.23
N LEU A 333 -9.38 -14.40 -6.07
CA LEU A 333 -9.94 -14.17 -7.39
C LEU A 333 -8.85 -14.25 -8.46
N MET A 334 -9.24 -14.61 -9.67
CA MET A 334 -8.39 -14.40 -10.85
C MET A 334 -8.60 -12.99 -11.40
N LEU A 335 -7.50 -12.38 -11.86
CA LEU A 335 -7.49 -11.08 -12.52
C LEU A 335 -7.30 -11.24 -14.02
N GLU A 336 -8.00 -10.41 -14.78
CA GLU A 336 -7.90 -10.32 -16.23
C GLU A 336 -7.29 -8.98 -16.65
N ARG A 337 -6.54 -9.00 -17.76
CA ARG A 337 -6.04 -7.76 -18.37
C ARG A 337 -7.20 -6.98 -19.01
N PRO A 338 -7.12 -5.64 -19.05
CA PRO A 338 -8.16 -4.77 -19.59
C PRO A 338 -8.60 -5.08 -21.02
#